data_AF-A0A9N9DFQ0-F1
#
_entry.id   AF-A0A9N9DFQ0-F1
#
_cell.length_a   1.000
_cell.length_b   1.000
_cell.length_c   1.000
_cell.angle_alpha   90.00
_cell.angle_beta   90.00
_cell.angle_gamma   90.00
#
_symmetry.space_group_name_H-M   'P 1'
#
loop_
_entity.id
_entity.type
_entity.pdbx_description
1 polymer ?
#
loop_
_entity_poly.entity_id
_entity_poly.type
_entity_poly.pdbx_seq_one_letter_code
_entity_poly.pdbx_strand_id
1 'polypeptide(L)' 'MTEFMSSSPVVVICLEGENAIKFNREIMGATDPQQAQEGTIRKIYGKSIDNANAVHGSDSAKAAAREIELFFKEEEIFS' A
#
# COMPACT_ATOMS: atom_id res chain seq x y z
N MET A 1 6.73 -8.07 -12.03
CA MET A 1 5.77 -7.41 -11.11
C MET A 1 4.33 -7.60 -11.53
N THR A 2 3.93 -7.28 -12.77
CA THR A 2 2.53 -7.47 -13.24
C THR A 2 2.03 -8.90 -13.07
N GLU A 3 2.80 -9.90 -13.52
CA GLU A 3 2.45 -11.33 -13.34
C GLU A 3 2.23 -11.72 -11.88
N PHE A 4 3.01 -11.17 -10.96
CA PHE A 4 2.87 -11.44 -9.53
C PHE A 4 1.62 -10.76 -8.97
N MET A 5 1.42 -9.47 -9.25
CA MET A 5 0.27 -8.69 -8.76
C MET A 5 -1.06 -9.21 -9.30
N SER A 6 -1.08 -9.85 -10.47
CA SER A 6 -2.28 -10.49 -11.03
C SER A 6 -2.37 -12.00 -10.75
N SER A 7 -1.47 -12.58 -9.96
CA SER A 7 -1.45 -14.03 -9.67
C SER A 7 -2.52 -14.49 -8.67
N SER A 8 -3.11 -13.56 -7.91
CA SER A 8 -4.10 -13.82 -6.87
C SER A 8 -4.99 -12.60 -6.64
N PRO A 9 -6.22 -12.75 -6.11
CA PRO A 9 -7.04 -11.61 -5.69
C PRO A 9 -6.31 -10.73 -4.67
N VAL A 10 -6.60 -9.43 -4.73
CA VAL A 10 -6.11 -8.42 -3.79
C VAL A 10 -7.28 -7.71 -3.12
N VAL A 11 -7.02 -7.12 -1.95
CA VAL A 11 -7.95 -6.19 -1.30
C VAL A 11 -7.44 -4.78 -1.54
N VAL A 12 -8.28 -3.94 -2.14
CA VAL A 12 -8.00 -2.51 -2.33
C VAL A 12 -8.77 -1.72 -1.29
N ILE A 13 -8.10 -0.78 -0.63
CA ILE A 13 -8.69 0.08 0.40
C ILE A 13 -8.35 1.55 0.11
N CYS A 14 -9.30 2.45 0.34
CA CYS A 14 -9.07 3.89 0.37
C CYS A 14 -9.07 4.35 1.84
N LEU A 15 -8.00 5.02 2.28
CA LEU A 15 -7.84 5.49 3.65
C LEU A 15 -7.92 7.02 3.70
N GLU A 16 -8.74 7.54 4.61
CA GLU A 16 -8.88 8.97 4.89
C GLU A 16 -8.31 9.32 6.27
N GLY A 17 -7.68 10.49 6.38
CA GLY A 17 -7.18 11.02 7.65
C GLY A 17 -6.14 12.13 7.46
N GLU A 18 -5.85 12.85 8.55
CA GLU A 18 -4.78 13.84 8.55
C GLU A 18 -3.43 13.16 8.25
N ASN A 19 -2.67 13.68 7.28
CA ASN A 19 -1.39 13.09 6.85
C ASN A 19 -1.49 11.59 6.46
N ALA A 20 -2.65 11.11 5.98
CA ALA A 20 -2.93 9.69 5.74
C ALA A 20 -1.84 8.97 4.93
N ILE A 21 -1.31 9.58 3.86
CA ILE A 21 -0.24 8.99 3.04
C ILE A 21 1.01 8.73 3.87
N LYS A 22 1.44 9.73 4.65
CA LYS A 22 2.65 9.61 5.49
C LYS A 22 2.44 8.54 6.56
N PHE A 23 1.33 8.60 7.30
CA PHE A 23 1.05 7.63 8.36
C PHE A 23 0.91 6.21 7.83
N ASN A 24 0.22 6.01 6.70
CA ASN A 24 0.13 4.69 6.09
C ASN A 24 1.53 4.16 5.70
N ARG A 25 2.41 5.01 5.16
CA ARG A 25 3.79 4.61 4.85
C ARG A 25 4.60 4.23 6.10
N GLU A 26 4.39 4.92 7.22
CA GLU A 26 5.01 4.57 8.50
C GLU A 26 4.51 3.21 9.01
N ILE A 27 3.20 2.96 8.94
CA ILE A 27 2.59 1.66 9.31
C ILE A 27 3.11 0.53 8.42
N MET A 28 3.20 0.76 7.10
CA MET A 28 3.71 -0.24 6.15
C MET A 28 5.19 -0.58 6.40
N GLY A 29 6.02 0.42 6.67
CA GLY A 29 7.48 0.26 6.80
C GLY A 29 8.25 0.35 5.46
N ALA A 30 9.58 0.23 5.54
CA ALA A 30 10.47 0.31 4.38
C ALA A 30 10.12 -0.77 3.32
N THR A 31 10.31 -0.45 2.03
CA THR A 31 9.97 -1.34 0.91
C THR A 31 10.65 -2.71 1.01
N ASP A 32 11.90 -2.73 1.48
CA ASP A 32 12.63 -3.94 1.82
C ASP A 32 12.24 -4.40 3.24
N PRO A 33 11.57 -5.57 3.40
CA PRO A 33 11.23 -6.12 4.71
C PRO A 33 12.43 -6.24 5.67
N GLN A 34 13.64 -6.45 5.16
CA GLN A 34 14.85 -6.57 5.98
C GLN A 34 15.25 -5.24 6.62
N GLN A 35 14.92 -4.13 5.97
CA GLN A 35 15.20 -2.77 6.43
C GLN A 35 14.00 -2.12 7.15
N ALA A 36 12.84 -2.79 7.17
CA ALA A 36 11.65 -2.30 7.84
C ALA A 36 11.81 -2.37 9.37
N GLN A 37 11.27 -1.36 10.07
CA GLN A 37 11.31 -1.28 11.53
C GLN A 37 10.40 -2.34 12.18
N GLU A 38 10.77 -2.76 13.38
CA GLU A 38 9.98 -3.71 14.19
C GLU A 38 8.54 -3.20 14.39
N GLY A 39 7.56 -4.09 14.27
CA GLY A 39 6.13 -3.74 14.39
C GLY A 39 5.47 -3.21 13.11
N THR A 40 6.21 -2.93 12.03
CA THR A 40 5.61 -2.53 10.74
C THR A 40 5.08 -3.73 9.96
N ILE A 41 4.09 -3.51 9.09
CA ILE A 41 3.45 -4.60 8.32
C ILE A 41 4.48 -5.37 7.49
N ARG A 42 5.39 -4.66 6.81
CA ARG A 42 6.43 -5.28 5.97
C ARG A 42 7.42 -6.09 6.79
N LYS A 43 7.73 -5.67 8.02
CA LYS A 43 8.62 -6.44 8.90
C LYS A 43 7.98 -7.75 9.35
N ILE A 44 6.68 -7.73 9.65
CA ILE A 44 5.95 -8.89 10.18
C ILE A 44 5.60 -9.89 9.07
N TYR A 45 5.18 -9.40 7.89
CA TYR A 45 4.57 -10.25 6.85
C TYR A 45 5.32 -10.26 5.51
N GLY A 46 6.25 -9.33 5.28
CA GLY A 46 7.02 -9.24 4.04
C GLY A 46 8.02 -10.38 3.89
N LYS A 47 8.11 -10.95 2.69
CA LYS A 47 9.01 -12.08 2.35
C LYS A 47 10.15 -11.68 1.44
N SER A 48 9.95 -10.71 0.55
CA SER A 48 10.99 -10.22 -0.37
C SER A 48 10.74 -8.79 -0.82
N ILE A 49 11.81 -8.09 -1.21
CA ILE A 49 11.75 -6.72 -1.75
C ILE A 49 11.09 -6.67 -3.14
N ASP A 50 11.30 -7.69 -3.98
CA ASP A 50 10.96 -7.59 -5.41
C ASP A 50 9.49 -7.84 -5.74
N ASN A 51 8.82 -8.73 -4.99
CA ASN A 51 7.46 -9.14 -5.35
C ASN A 51 6.58 -9.35 -4.11
N ALA A 52 7.10 -9.83 -2.98
CA ALA A 52 6.27 -10.27 -1.86
C ALA A 52 6.51 -9.45 -0.58
N ASN A 53 6.41 -8.13 -0.63
CA ASN A 53 6.52 -7.25 0.54
C ASN A 53 5.17 -6.98 1.25
N ALA A 54 4.19 -7.88 1.11
CA ALA A 54 2.89 -7.89 1.77
C ALA A 54 1.88 -6.76 1.40
N VAL A 55 2.29 -5.49 1.33
CA VAL A 55 1.36 -4.35 1.15
C VAL A 55 1.91 -3.24 0.23
N HIS A 56 0.98 -2.63 -0.51
CA HIS A 56 1.17 -1.42 -1.32
C HIS A 56 0.53 -0.21 -0.64
N GLY A 57 1.06 0.97 -0.91
CA GLY A 57 0.42 2.24 -0.58
C GLY A 57 1.10 3.39 -1.30
N SER A 58 0.31 4.40 -1.67
CA SER A 58 0.77 5.52 -2.48
C SER A 58 1.90 6.30 -1.82
N ASP A 59 2.83 6.81 -2.64
CA ASP A 59 4.04 7.47 -2.16
C ASP A 59 3.91 9.00 -2.02
N SER A 60 2.88 9.58 -2.61
CA SER A 60 2.66 11.02 -2.79
C SER A 60 1.19 11.32 -3.08
N ALA A 61 0.76 12.56 -2.85
CA ALA A 61 -0.62 12.99 -3.13
C ALA A 61 -1.00 12.80 -4.61
N LYS A 62 -0.04 13.04 -5.52
CA LYS A 62 -0.23 12.82 -6.97
C LYS A 62 -0.39 11.34 -7.30
N ALA A 63 0.38 10.45 -6.67
CA ALA A 63 0.20 9.02 -6.85
C ALA A 63 -1.14 8.55 -6.29
N ALA A 64 -1.49 8.99 -5.07
CA ALA A 64 -2.76 8.65 -4.43
C ALA A 64 -3.97 9.03 -5.28
N ALA A 65 -4.03 10.26 -5.80
CA ALA A 65 -5.13 10.70 -6.67
C ALA A 65 -5.30 9.80 -7.90
N ARG A 66 -4.19 9.47 -8.59
CA ARG A 66 -4.23 8.57 -9.77
C ARG A 66 -4.60 7.14 -9.42
N GLU A 67 -4.09 6.62 -8.30
CA GLU A 67 -4.37 5.25 -7.87
C GLU A 67 -5.82 5.09 -7.40
N ILE A 68 -6.38 6.09 -6.71
CA ILE A 68 -7.79 6.09 -6.30
C ILE A 68 -8.69 6.09 -7.53
N GLU A 69 -8.45 6.99 -8.50
CA GLU A 69 -9.21 7.05 -9.76
C GLU A 69 -9.09 5.76 -10.59
N LEU A 70 -7.97 5.03 -10.46
CA LEU A 70 -7.77 3.76 -11.15
C LEU A 70 -8.65 2.63 -10.57
N PHE A 71 -8.86 2.60 -9.25
CA PHE A 71 -9.49 1.46 -8.57
C PHE A 71 -10.93 1.70 -8.11
N PHE A 72 -11.33 2.96 -7.92
CA PHE A 72 -12.63 3.31 -7.37
C PHE A 72 -13.31 4.39 -8.21
N LYS A 73 -14.62 4.27 -8.35
CA LYS A 73 -15.49 5.38 -8.70
C LYS A 73 -15.82 6.21 -7.46
N GLU A 74 -16.25 7.45 -7.68
CA GLU A 74 -16.62 8.35 -6.57
C GLU A 74 -17.73 7.74 -5.69
N GLU A 75 -18.70 7.03 -6.28
CA GLU A 75 -19.79 6.38 -5.56
C GLU A 75 -19.38 5.14 -4.72
N GLU A 76 -18.14 4.68 -4.85
CA GLU A 76 -17.60 3.54 -4.10
C GLU A 76 -16.80 3.98 -2.86
N ILE A 77 -16.63 5.29 -2.67
CA ILE A 77 -15.89 5.90 -1.55
C ILE A 77 -16.87 6.55 -0.58
N PHE A 78 -16.78 6.16 0.69
CA PHE A 78 -17.65 6.64 1.77
C PHE A 78 -16.80 7.25 2.89
N SER A 79 -17.27 8.35 3.48
CA SER A 79 -16.65 9.08 4.58
C SER A 79 -17.61 9.13 5.78
#